data_AF-A0A429BS85-F1
#
_entry.id   AF-A0A429BS85-F1
#
_cell.length_a   1.000
_cell.length_b   1.000
_cell.length_c   1.000
_cell.angle_alpha   90.00
_cell.angle_beta   90.00
_cell.angle_gamma   90.00
#
_symmetry.space_group_name_H-M   'P 1'
#
loop_
_entity.id
_entity.type
_entity.pdbx_description
1 polymer ?
#
loop_
_entity_poly.entity_id
_entity_poly.type
_entity_poly.pdbx_seq_one_letter_code
_entity_poly.pdbx_strand_id
1 'polypeptide(L)'
;MDGALRSGTTADLAESLQTMIVIEPLAHLFPANMPQHAMAVRLAPDPAAQKALGDLDDRAAWSSVYHEGVRQAAEAAELITPVWAR
;
A
#
# COMPACT_ATOMS: atom_id res chain seq x y z
N MET A 1 16.76 2.13 -14.29
CA MET A 1 15.34 2.30 -14.62
C MET A 1 14.57 1.33 -13.74
N ASP A 2 13.61 1.81 -12.96
CA ASP A 2 12.76 0.92 -12.16
C ASP A 2 11.59 0.36 -12.99
N GLY A 3 10.86 -0.60 -12.43
CA GLY A 3 9.71 -1.24 -13.08
C GLY A 3 8.41 -0.44 -13.05
N ALA A 4 8.36 0.70 -12.34
CA ALA A 4 7.13 1.46 -12.16
C ALA A 4 6.64 2.10 -13.47
N LEU A 5 7.55 2.30 -14.44
CA LEU A 5 7.21 2.76 -15.79
C LEU A 5 6.25 1.83 -16.54
N ARG A 6 6.25 0.53 -16.22
CA ARG A 6 5.30 -0.43 -16.79
C ARG A 6 3.99 -0.42 -16.01
N SER A 7 4.08 -0.50 -14.68
CA SER A 7 2.94 -0.56 -13.76
C SER A 7 3.40 -0.24 -12.34
N GLY A 8 2.87 0.82 -11.73
CA GLY A 8 3.23 1.24 -10.38
C GLY A 8 2.84 0.22 -9.29
N THR A 9 1.71 -0.47 -9.47
CA THR A 9 1.19 -1.44 -8.49
C THR A 9 1.47 -2.89 -8.89
N THR A 10 1.58 -3.18 -10.20
CA THR A 10 1.89 -4.54 -10.70
C THR A 10 0.87 -5.61 -10.26
N ALA A 11 -0.35 -5.19 -9.90
CA ALA A 11 -1.45 -6.07 -9.48
C ALA A 11 -1.85 -7.10 -10.54
N ASP A 12 -1.56 -6.81 -11.82
CA ASP A 12 -1.77 -7.70 -12.96
C ASP A 12 -1.02 -9.03 -12.82
N LEU A 13 0.16 -9.03 -12.18
CA LEU A 13 0.94 -10.26 -11.97
C LEU A 13 0.29 -11.22 -10.97
N ALA A 14 -0.65 -10.72 -10.15
CA ALA A 14 -1.36 -11.48 -9.14
C ALA A 14 -2.80 -11.83 -9.55
N GLU A 15 -3.21 -11.57 -10.80
CA GLU A 15 -4.61 -11.73 -11.25
C GLU A 15 -5.16 -13.15 -11.11
N SER A 16 -4.30 -14.17 -11.16
CA SER A 16 -4.71 -15.57 -10.99
C SER A 16 -4.92 -15.96 -9.52
N LEU A 17 -4.56 -15.10 -8.57
CA LEU A 17 -4.72 -15.36 -7.14
C LEU A 17 -6.14 -15.05 -6.69
N GLN A 18 -6.66 -15.88 -5.78
CA GLN A 18 -7.99 -15.71 -5.21
C GLN A 18 -8.09 -14.52 -4.23
N THR A 19 -6.96 -14.10 -3.66
CA THR A 19 -6.88 -13.03 -2.66
C THR A 19 -5.59 -12.27 -2.86
N MET A 20 -5.68 -10.94 -2.80
CA MET A 20 -4.54 -10.05 -2.96
C MET A 20 -4.55 -8.99 -1.85
N ILE A 21 -3.39 -8.73 -1.27
CA ILE A 21 -3.18 -7.58 -0.38
C ILE A 21 -2.24 -6.64 -1.12
N VAL A 22 -2.70 -5.42 -1.36
CA VAL A 22 -1.95 -4.40 -2.08
C VAL A 22 -1.53 -3.31 -1.11
N ILE A 23 -0.23 -3.06 -0.99
CA ILE A 23 0.33 -2.01 -0.15
C ILE A 23 0.77 -0.88 -1.08
N GLU A 24 0.21 0.31 -0.90
CA GLU A 24 0.35 1.43 -1.83
C GLU A 24 0.79 2.70 -1.09
N PRO A 25 2.08 2.82 -0.71
CA PRO A 25 2.57 3.92 0.10
C PRO A 25 2.40 5.30 -0.55
N LEU A 26 2.23 5.34 -1.89
CA LEU A 26 2.07 6.55 -2.67
C LEU A 26 0.70 6.65 -3.36
N ALA A 27 -0.32 5.90 -2.91
CA ALA A 27 -1.66 5.94 -3.53
C ALA A 27 -2.29 7.35 -3.61
N HIS A 28 -1.89 8.24 -2.69
CA HIS A 28 -2.33 9.63 -2.65
C HIS A 28 -1.68 10.52 -3.73
N LEU A 29 -0.56 10.10 -4.31
CA LEU A 29 0.13 10.77 -5.43
C LEU A 29 -0.13 10.08 -6.76
N PHE A 30 -0.19 8.74 -6.73
CA PHE A 30 -0.33 7.89 -7.90
C PHE A 30 -1.46 6.87 -7.66
N PRO A 31 -2.71 7.22 -8.01
CA PRO A 31 -3.84 6.30 -7.88
C PRO A 31 -3.62 5.06 -8.76
N ALA A 32 -3.83 3.87 -8.20
CA ALA A 32 -3.63 2.63 -8.92
C ALA A 32 -4.81 2.23 -9.80
N ASN A 33 -4.49 1.54 -10.90
CA ASN A 33 -5.43 0.81 -11.73
C ASN A 33 -5.51 -0.64 -11.24
N MET A 34 -6.61 -0.98 -10.58
CA MET A 34 -6.84 -2.31 -10.02
C MET A 34 -7.61 -3.21 -10.98
N PRO A 35 -7.31 -4.53 -11.02
CA PRO A 35 -8.16 -5.50 -11.71
C PRO A 35 -9.57 -5.51 -11.12
N GLN A 36 -10.61 -5.53 -11.98
CA GLN A 36 -12.02 -5.44 -11.54
C GLN A 36 -12.52 -6.66 -10.76
N HIS A 37 -11.82 -7.80 -10.81
CA HIS A 37 -12.35 -9.10 -10.40
C HIS A 37 -11.65 -9.73 -9.18
N ALA A 38 -10.58 -9.12 -8.65
CA ALA A 38 -9.86 -9.68 -7.51
C ALA A 38 -10.46 -9.21 -6.17
N MET A 39 -10.64 -10.12 -5.22
CA MET A 39 -10.81 -9.74 -3.82
C MET A 39 -9.50 -9.12 -3.33
N ALA A 40 -9.46 -7.79 -3.24
CA ALA A 40 -8.27 -7.04 -2.88
C ALA A 40 -8.47 -6.26 -1.58
N VAL A 41 -7.58 -6.46 -0.61
CA VAL A 41 -7.40 -5.55 0.53
C VAL A 41 -6.36 -4.52 0.12
N ARG A 42 -6.73 -3.24 0.14
CA ARG A 42 -5.82 -2.15 -0.22
C ARG A 42 -5.43 -1.37 1.03
N LEU A 43 -4.12 -1.23 1.22
CA LEU A 43 -3.52 -0.49 2.30
C LEU A 43 -2.85 0.76 1.71
N ALA A 44 -3.49 1.90 1.90
CA ALA A 44 -2.96 3.22 1.56
C ALA A 44 -2.61 3.99 2.84
N PRO A 45 -1.61 4.89 2.82
CA PRO A 45 -1.27 5.67 4.00
C PRO A 45 -2.45 6.55 4.42
N ASP A 46 -2.73 6.58 5.71
CA ASP A 46 -3.69 7.53 6.28
C ASP A 46 -3.11 8.97 6.29
N PRO A 47 -3.91 10.01 6.64
CA PRO A 47 -3.42 11.38 6.62
C PRO A 47 -2.20 11.64 7.53
N ALA A 48 -2.02 10.90 8.63
CA ALA A 48 -0.88 11.07 9.51
C ALA A 48 0.40 10.48 8.88
N ALA A 49 0.29 9.29 8.28
CA ALA A 49 1.37 8.68 7.52
C ALA A 49 1.77 9.51 6.29
N GLN A 50 0.80 10.08 5.56
CA GLN A 50 1.05 10.99 4.45
C GLN A 50 1.81 12.24 4.90
N LYS A 51 1.40 12.83 6.04
CA LYS A 51 2.08 13.99 6.60
C LYS A 51 3.51 13.67 7.05
N ALA A 52 3.74 12.51 7.65
CA ALA A 52 5.07 12.07 8.05
C ALA A 52 6.00 11.82 6.85
N LEU A 53 5.44 11.39 5.71
CA LEU A 53 6.20 11.17 4.48
C LEU A 53 6.77 12.46 3.92
N GLY A 54 5.97 13.54 3.86
CA GLY A 54 6.45 14.86 3.45
C GLY A 54 7.19 14.83 2.11
N ASP A 55 8.43 15.31 2.11
CA ASP A 55 9.34 15.24 0.95
C ASP A 55 9.94 13.83 0.81
N LEU A 56 9.75 13.21 -0.36
CA LEU A 56 10.24 11.86 -0.66
C LEU A 56 11.77 11.76 -0.60
N ASP A 57 12.48 12.86 -0.84
CA ASP A 57 13.95 12.91 -0.81
C ASP A 57 14.51 13.17 0.60
N ASP A 58 13.66 13.52 1.57
CA ASP A 58 14.08 13.76 2.96
C ASP A 58 14.26 12.46 3.75
N ARG A 59 15.50 11.97 3.75
CA ARG A 59 15.87 10.78 4.52
C ARG A 59 15.79 10.94 6.03
N ALA A 60 15.80 12.18 6.55
CA ALA A 60 15.67 12.39 8.00
C ALA A 60 14.26 12.02 8.50
N ALA A 61 13.25 12.07 7.62
CA ALA A 61 11.88 11.71 7.94
C ALA A 61 11.64 10.19 8.02
N TRP A 62 12.53 9.34 7.48
CA TRP A 62 12.26 7.91 7.30
C TRP A 62 11.88 7.15 8.57
N SER A 63 12.52 7.48 9.71
CA SER A 63 12.14 6.86 10.99
C SER A 63 10.72 7.23 11.40
N SER A 64 10.31 8.48 11.16
CA SER A 64 8.93 8.94 11.44
C SER A 64 7.93 8.25 10.51
N VAL A 65 8.26 8.13 9.22
CA VAL A 65 7.42 7.42 8.23
C VAL A 65 7.21 5.97 8.64
N TYR A 66 8.28 5.28 9.04
CA TYR A 66 8.21 3.91 9.50
C TYR A 66 7.29 3.76 10.73
N HIS A 67 7.43 4.64 11.72
CA HIS A 67 6.60 4.59 12.93
C HIS A 67 5.12 4.84 12.63
N GLU A 68 4.78 5.76 11.72
CA GLU A 68 3.38 5.95 11.31
C GLU A 68 2.83 4.72 10.57
N GLY A 69 3.64 4.07 9.73
CA GLY A 69 3.26 2.80 9.11
C GLY A 69 3.00 1.70 10.15
N VAL A 70 3.87 1.57 11.16
CA VAL A 70 3.67 0.62 12.28
C VAL A 70 2.43 0.95 13.08
N ARG A 71 2.15 2.24 13.34
CA ARG A 71 0.92 2.67 14.02
C ARG A 71 -0.33 2.26 13.24
N GLN A 72 -0.32 2.43 11.91
CA GLN A 72 -1.43 2.05 11.04
C GLN A 72 -1.60 0.52 10.91
N ALA A 73 -0.56 -0.26 11.20
CA ALA A 73 -0.57 -1.72 11.00
C ALA A 73 -1.66 -2.46 11.78
N ALA A 74 -2.10 -1.93 12.94
CA ALA A 74 -3.18 -2.53 13.72
C ALA A 74 -4.51 -2.55 12.95
N GLU A 75 -4.91 -1.41 12.36
CA GLU A 75 -6.11 -1.31 11.53
C GLU A 75 -5.96 -2.14 10.24
N ALA A 76 -4.76 -2.14 9.64
CA ALA A 76 -4.48 -2.99 8.49
C ALA A 76 -4.66 -4.48 8.81
N ALA A 77 -4.27 -4.94 10.00
CA ALA A 77 -4.46 -6.32 10.43
C ALA A 77 -5.94 -6.70 10.54
N GLU A 78 -6.80 -5.80 11.00
CA GLU A 78 -8.26 -6.01 11.02
C GLU A 78 -8.83 -6.20 9.62
N LEU A 79 -8.31 -5.45 8.63
CA LEU A 79 -8.73 -5.58 7.22
C LEU A 79 -8.20 -6.88 6.56
N ILE A 80 -7.01 -7.34 6.95
CA ILE A 80 -6.37 -8.53 6.38
C ILE A 80 -6.93 -9.83 6.98
N THR A 81 -7.23 -9.86 8.28
CA THR A 81 -7.63 -11.08 9.00
C THR A 81 -8.76 -11.87 8.31
N PRO A 82 -9.85 -11.25 7.81
CA PRO A 82 -10.95 -11.96 7.16
C PRO A 82 -10.56 -12.70 5.89
N VAL A 83 -9.52 -12.23 5.17
CA VAL A 83 -9.05 -12.88 3.95
C VAL A 83 -7.94 -13.88 4.20
N TRP A 84 -7.25 -13.78 5.35
CA TRP A 84 -6.17 -14.69 5.75
C TRP A 84 -6.65 -15.96 6.47
N ALA A 85 -7.78 -15.88 7.19
CA ALA A 85 -8.34 -17.00 7.95
C ALA A 85 -9.16 -18.00 7.10
N ARG A 86 -9.04 -17.94 5.78
CA ARG A 86 -9.77 -18.79 4.83
C ARG A 86 -8.96 -20.01 4.39
#